data_AF-A0A1B6JXG6-F1
#
_entry.id   AF-A0A1B6JXG6-F1
#
_cell.length_a   1.000
_cell.length_b   1.000
_cell.length_c   1.000
_cell.angle_alpha   90.00
_cell.angle_beta   90.00
_cell.angle_gamma   90.00
#
_symmetry.space_group_name_H-M   'P 1'
#
loop_
_entity.id
_entity.type
_entity.pdbx_description
1 polymer ?
#
loop_
_entity_poly.entity_id
_entity_poly.type
_entity_poly.pdbx_seq_one_letter_code
_entity_poly.pdbx_strand_id
1 'polypeptide(L)'
;NGMLYLRGNPKDYDHWESLGNCGWSYKNMLHYFKKSEDLRSKEVHMNEDAWLYHGRGGYLKVESYGGNKEFYKDFISRGFSELGLQSFTDINAYHNEGLYLLQGTMHN
;
A
#
# COMPACT_ATOMS: atom_id res chain seq x y z
N ASN A 1 12.41 -6.86 -11.78
CA ASN A 1 11.71 -5.66 -11.25
C ASN A 1 12.39 -5.27 -9.93
N GLY A 2 11.94 -4.21 -9.25
CA GLY A 2 12.47 -3.84 -7.92
C GLY A 2 11.77 -4.54 -6.74
N MET A 3 10.95 -5.57 -7.00
CA MET A 3 10.04 -6.23 -6.06
C MET A 3 8.99 -5.32 -5.38
N LEU A 4 8.91 -4.04 -5.74
CA LEU A 4 7.94 -3.08 -5.19
C LEU A 4 6.49 -3.53 -5.41
N TYR A 5 5.72 -3.54 -4.33
CA TYR A 5 4.29 -3.83 -4.33
C TYR A 5 3.52 -2.54 -4.03
N LEU A 6 3.10 -1.88 -5.10
CA LEU A 6 2.32 -0.64 -5.08
C LEU A 6 1.14 -0.77 -6.03
N ARG A 7 -0.05 -0.38 -5.57
CA ARG A 7 -1.28 -0.31 -6.36
C ARG A 7 -1.40 1.07 -7.04
N GLY A 8 -2.26 1.17 -8.05
CA GLY A 8 -2.60 2.46 -8.68
C GLY A 8 -3.50 3.32 -7.79
N ASN A 9 -3.69 4.58 -8.17
CA ASN A 9 -4.62 5.48 -7.48
C ASN A 9 -6.07 5.02 -7.74
N PRO A 10 -6.96 4.96 -6.73
CA PRO A 10 -8.37 4.62 -6.90
C PRO A 10 -9.07 5.39 -8.02
N LYS A 11 -8.76 6.69 -8.19
CA LYS A 11 -9.35 7.54 -9.22
C LYS A 11 -9.05 7.08 -10.64
N ASP A 12 -7.91 6.44 -10.86
CA ASP A 12 -7.54 5.93 -12.18
C ASP A 12 -8.44 4.75 -12.57
N TYR A 13 -8.69 3.83 -11.64
CA TYR A 13 -9.58 2.69 -11.83
C TYR A 13 -11.03 3.12 -12.04
N ASP A 14 -11.52 4.05 -11.21
CA ASP A 14 -12.87 4.59 -11.34
C ASP A 14 -13.04 5.37 -12.66
N HIS A 15 -11.97 6.07 -13.09
CA HIS A 15 -11.96 6.69 -14.41
C HIS A 15 -12.04 5.66 -15.54
N TRP A 16 -11.32 4.54 -15.46
CA TRP A 16 -11.42 3.47 -16.46
C TRP A 16 -12.82 2.91 -16.58
N GLU A 17 -13.52 2.71 -15.45
CA GLU A 17 -14.92 2.28 -15.48
C GLU A 17 -15.82 3.34 -16.12
N SER A 18 -15.59 4.63 -15.83
CA SER A 18 -16.33 5.74 -16.45
C SER A 18 -16.18 5.84 -17.98
N LEU A 19 -15.08 5.31 -18.52
CA LEU A 19 -14.82 5.22 -19.96
C LEU A 19 -15.52 4.02 -20.63
N GLY A 20 -16.33 3.27 -19.89
CA GLY A 20 -17.10 2.11 -20.39
C GLY A 20 -16.46 0.75 -20.10
N ASN A 21 -15.37 0.69 -19.33
CA ASN A 21 -14.75 -0.57 -18.94
C ASN A 21 -15.44 -1.12 -17.68
N CYS A 22 -16.64 -1.68 -17.85
CA CYS A 22 -17.44 -2.22 -16.75
C CYS A 22 -16.64 -3.21 -15.89
N GLY A 23 -16.67 -3.03 -14.57
CA GLY A 23 -15.98 -3.91 -13.63
C GLY A 23 -14.56 -3.44 -13.26
N TRP A 24 -14.04 -2.37 -13.88
CA TRP A 24 -12.69 -1.86 -13.61
C TRP A 24 -12.62 -0.80 -12.50
N SER A 25 -13.72 -0.49 -11.80
CA SER A 25 -13.67 0.41 -10.63
C SER A 25 -12.73 -0.10 -9.53
N TYR A 26 -12.22 0.82 -8.72
CA TYR A 26 -11.29 0.49 -7.65
C TYR A 26 -11.89 -0.53 -6.68
N LYS A 27 -13.19 -0.42 -6.38
CA LYS A 27 -13.89 -1.37 -5.51
C LYS A 27 -13.81 -2.80 -6.03
N ASN A 28 -13.97 -3.01 -7.33
CA ASN A 28 -13.89 -4.33 -7.95
C ASN A 28 -12.44 -4.82 -8.01
N MET A 29 -11.50 -3.93 -8.34
CA MET A 29 -10.08 -4.26 -8.37
C MET A 29 -9.53 -4.61 -6.98
N LEU A 30 -9.98 -3.92 -5.92
CA LEU A 30 -9.61 -4.16 -4.54
C LEU A 30 -9.91 -5.60 -4.11
N HIS A 31 -11.01 -6.17 -4.57
CA HIS A 31 -11.31 -7.59 -4.31
C HIS A 31 -10.18 -8.50 -4.82
N TYR A 32 -9.70 -8.28 -6.04
CA TYR A 32 -8.64 -9.09 -6.63
C TYR A 32 -7.27 -8.83 -6.03
N PHE A 33 -6.96 -7.57 -5.69
CA PHE A 33 -5.74 -7.26 -4.95
C PHE A 33 -5.69 -8.04 -3.64
N LYS A 34 -6.75 -7.96 -2.83
CA LYS A 34 -6.85 -8.70 -1.56
C LYS A 34 -6.81 -10.21 -1.77
N LYS A 35 -7.46 -10.74 -2.81
CA LYS A 35 -7.43 -12.17 -3.12
C LYS A 35 -6.01 -12.67 -3.45
N SER A 36 -5.22 -11.86 -4.15
CA SER A 36 -3.85 -12.22 -4.55
C SER A 36 -2.83 -12.09 -3.42
N GLU A 37 -3.13 -11.27 -2.42
CA GLU A 37 -2.18 -10.80 -1.41
C GLU A 37 -2.19 -11.66 -0.14
N ASP A 38 -1.00 -11.83 0.42
CA ASP A 38 -0.76 -12.35 1.74
C ASP A 38 0.14 -11.38 2.52
N LEU A 39 -0.48 -10.40 3.18
CA LEU A 39 0.22 -9.34 3.91
C LEU A 39 0.88 -9.89 5.18
N ARG A 40 2.20 -9.70 5.31
CA ARG A 40 3.02 -10.15 6.44
C ARG A 40 3.60 -9.01 7.31
N SER A 41 3.45 -7.75 6.89
CA SER A 41 3.92 -6.56 7.65
C SER A 41 3.17 -6.36 8.97
N LYS A 42 3.87 -6.38 10.11
CA LYS A 42 3.23 -6.19 11.44
C LYS A 42 2.78 -4.74 11.64
N GLU A 43 3.55 -3.79 11.17
CA GLU A 43 3.29 -2.35 11.26
C GLU A 43 2.01 -1.92 10.54
N VAL A 44 1.64 -2.64 9.47
CA VAL A 44 0.39 -2.40 8.76
C VAL A 44 -0.77 -3.06 9.52
N HIS A 45 -0.58 -4.30 10.00
CA HIS A 45 -1.60 -5.03 10.77
C HIS A 45 -2.00 -4.36 12.10
N MET A 46 -1.18 -3.44 12.63
CA MET A 46 -1.51 -2.67 13.83
C MET A 46 -2.56 -1.58 13.57
N ASN A 47 -2.83 -1.23 12.30
CA ASN A 47 -3.90 -0.31 11.96
C ASN A 47 -5.25 -1.06 11.88
N GLU A 48 -6.26 -0.55 12.59
CA GLU A 48 -7.60 -1.12 12.62
C GLU A 48 -8.25 -1.19 11.24
N ASP A 49 -7.86 -0.32 10.31
CA ASP A 49 -8.40 -0.27 8.95
C ASP A 49 -7.66 -1.16 7.94
N ALA A 50 -6.55 -1.81 8.35
CA ALA A 50 -5.70 -2.58 7.43
C ALA A 50 -6.48 -3.69 6.70
N TRP A 51 -7.44 -4.34 7.37
CA TRP A 51 -8.25 -5.40 6.77
C TRP A 51 -9.19 -4.91 5.67
N LEU A 52 -9.50 -3.61 5.61
CA LEU A 52 -10.28 -3.02 4.52
C LEU A 52 -9.51 -3.12 3.20
N TYR A 53 -8.19 -2.92 3.25
CA TYR A 53 -7.33 -2.82 2.08
C TYR A 53 -6.52 -4.09 1.80
N HIS A 54 -6.30 -4.94 2.80
CA HIS A 54 -5.35 -6.05 2.68
C HIS A 54 -5.96 -7.45 2.80
N GLY A 55 -5.31 -8.39 2.12
CA GLY A 55 -5.62 -9.82 2.13
C GLY A 55 -4.64 -10.66 2.94
N ARG A 56 -5.06 -11.90 3.25
CA ARG A 56 -4.23 -12.95 3.84
C ARG A 56 -4.49 -14.27 3.14
N GLY A 57 -3.44 -15.08 3.00
CA GLY A 57 -3.52 -16.40 2.38
C GLY A 57 -3.54 -16.39 0.84
N GLY A 58 -3.35 -15.23 0.21
CA GLY A 58 -3.07 -15.13 -1.21
C GLY A 58 -1.68 -15.67 -1.58
N TYR A 59 -1.39 -15.74 -2.88
CA TYR A 59 -0.13 -16.28 -3.39
C TYR A 59 1.05 -15.33 -3.23
N LEU A 60 0.79 -14.01 -3.22
CA LEU A 60 1.82 -12.99 -3.14
C LEU A 60 2.07 -12.63 -1.68
N LYS A 61 3.16 -13.13 -1.12
CA LYS A 61 3.64 -12.72 0.20
C LYS A 61 4.13 -11.27 0.10
N VAL A 62 3.43 -10.35 0.73
CA VAL A 62 3.76 -8.91 0.72
C VAL A 62 4.24 -8.49 2.09
N GLU A 63 5.40 -7.85 2.14
CA GLU A 63 5.98 -7.35 3.39
C GLU A 63 6.66 -5.99 3.20
N SER A 64 6.79 -5.23 4.30
CA SER A 64 7.50 -3.95 4.31
C SER A 64 9.00 -4.18 4.21
N TYR A 65 9.72 -3.33 3.48
CA TYR A 65 11.19 -3.44 3.40
C TYR A 65 11.83 -3.29 4.80
N GLY A 66 12.63 -4.29 5.19
CA GLY A 66 13.27 -4.38 6.51
C GLY A 66 14.48 -3.44 6.72
N GLY A 67 14.58 -2.35 5.98
CA GLY A 67 15.68 -1.38 6.06
C GLY A 67 15.74 -0.63 7.40
N ASN A 68 16.75 0.22 7.57
CA ASN A 68 16.99 0.97 8.80
C ASN A 68 15.78 1.86 9.16
N LYS A 69 14.93 1.36 10.07
CA LYS A 69 13.70 2.02 10.51
C LYS A 69 14.00 3.33 11.24
N GLU A 70 15.17 3.48 11.87
CA GLU A 70 15.59 4.74 12.50
C GLU A 70 15.92 5.80 11.45
N PHE A 71 16.62 5.46 10.36
CA PHE A 71 16.87 6.44 9.29
C PHE A 71 15.57 6.97 8.66
N TYR A 72 14.62 6.07 8.37
CA TYR A 72 13.30 6.44 7.84
C TYR A 72 12.49 7.30 8.82
N LYS A 73 12.41 6.87 10.09
CA LYS A 73 11.67 7.59 11.13
C LYS A 73 12.30 8.94 11.47
N ASP A 74 13.61 8.97 11.66
CA ASP A 74 14.26 10.15 12.20
C ASP A 74 14.59 11.17 11.12
N PHE A 75 15.14 10.78 9.98
CA PHE A 75 15.60 11.78 9.02
C PHE A 75 14.49 12.19 8.05
N ILE A 76 13.86 11.19 7.41
CA ILE A 76 12.87 11.46 6.36
C ILE A 76 11.56 11.95 6.98
N SER A 77 11.04 11.31 8.04
CA SER A 77 9.76 11.73 8.62
C SER A 77 9.82 13.13 9.26
N ARG A 78 10.95 13.53 9.88
CA ARG A 78 11.11 14.88 10.44
C ARG A 78 11.14 15.93 9.33
N GLY A 79 11.93 15.74 8.28
CA GLY A 79 11.99 16.67 7.15
C GLY A 79 10.64 16.83 6.44
N PHE A 80 9.88 15.74 6.27
CA PHE A 80 8.53 15.81 5.69
C PHE A 80 7.53 16.52 6.62
N SER A 81 7.65 16.31 7.93
CA SER A 81 6.79 17.00 8.91
C SER A 81 7.01 18.52 8.91
N GLU A 82 8.24 18.99 8.70
CA GLU A 82 8.55 20.43 8.55
C GLU A 82 7.88 21.05 7.32
N LEU A 83 7.61 20.25 6.27
CA LEU A 83 6.86 20.66 5.09
C LEU A 83 5.34 20.48 5.25
N GLY A 84 4.87 20.07 6.44
CA GLY A 84 3.47 19.76 6.70
C GLY A 84 2.96 18.47 6.06
N LEU A 85 3.86 17.61 5.58
CA LEU A 85 3.52 16.32 4.96
C LEU A 85 3.44 15.22 6.01
N GLN A 86 2.42 14.37 5.91
CA GLN A 86 2.23 13.23 6.80
C GLN A 86 2.96 11.98 6.30
N SER A 87 3.44 11.19 7.26
CA SER A 87 4.03 9.88 7.03
C SER A 87 3.04 8.78 7.40
N PHE A 88 2.92 7.78 6.57
CA PHE A 88 2.03 6.63 6.76
C PHE A 88 2.82 5.32 6.72
N THR A 89 2.32 4.33 7.46
CA THR A 89 2.92 2.98 7.50
C THR A 89 2.46 2.10 6.34
N ASP A 90 1.44 2.53 5.60
CA ASP A 90 0.79 1.74 4.57
C ASP A 90 0.54 2.56 3.31
N ILE A 91 1.21 2.17 2.22
CA ILE A 91 1.12 2.81 0.91
C ILE A 91 -0.10 2.37 0.09
N ASN A 92 -0.74 1.27 0.47
CA ASN A 92 -1.84 0.66 -0.28
C ASN A 92 -3.20 0.86 0.41
N ALA A 93 -3.26 1.72 1.42
CA ALA A 93 -4.45 2.14 2.16
C ALA A 93 -5.09 3.42 1.56
N TYR A 94 -5.96 4.09 2.34
CA TYR A 94 -6.74 5.25 1.89
C TYR A 94 -5.89 6.43 1.42
N HIS A 95 -4.73 6.65 2.03
CA HIS A 95 -3.88 7.79 1.73
C HIS A 95 -3.08 7.52 0.46
N ASN A 96 -3.19 8.42 -0.51
CA ASN A 96 -2.51 8.33 -1.81
C ASN A 96 -1.39 9.37 -1.96
N GLU A 97 -1.20 10.23 -0.97
CA GLU A 97 -0.22 11.33 -0.95
C GLU A 97 0.48 11.35 0.40
N GLY A 98 1.79 11.55 0.41
CA GLY A 98 2.60 11.54 1.63
C GLY A 98 3.85 10.68 1.52
N LEU A 99 4.49 10.46 2.66
CA LEU A 99 5.64 9.57 2.77
C LEU A 99 5.18 8.19 3.26
N TYR A 100 5.69 7.12 2.65
CA TYR A 100 5.28 5.77 2.98
C TYR A 100 6.46 4.84 3.20
N LEU A 101 6.29 3.90 4.11
CA LEU A 101 7.14 2.72 4.14
C LEU A 101 6.76 1.81 2.96
N LEU A 102 7.72 1.53 2.09
CA LEU A 102 7.48 0.73 0.89
C LEU A 102 7.26 -0.75 1.25
N GLN A 103 6.47 -1.42 0.42
CA GLN A 103 6.17 -2.85 0.51
C GLN A 103 6.70 -3.57 -0.73
N GLY A 104 7.00 -4.86 -0.60
CA GLY A 104 7.44 -5.68 -1.72
C GLY A 104 7.12 -7.17 -1.57
N THR A 105 7.14 -7.87 -2.70
CA THR A 105 6.98 -9.33 -2.76
C THR A 105 8.35 -10.01 -2.68
N MET A 106 8.98 -10.03 -1.52
CA MET A 106 10.40 -10.40 -1.39
C MET A 106 10.64 -11.88 -1.07
N HIS A 107 9.57 -12.67 -0.98
CA HIS A 107 9.64 -14.10 -0.74
C HIS A 107 9.39 -14.88 -2.02
N ASN A 108 10.24 -15.88 -2.29
CA ASN A 108 9.99 -16.89 -3.32
C ASN A 108 8.99 -17.96 -2.85
#